data_AF-A0AAV4K5F4-F1
#
_entry.id   AF-A0AAV4K5F4-F1
#
_cell.length_a   1.000
_cell.length_b   1.000
_cell.length_c   1.000
_cell.angle_alpha   90.00
_cell.angle_beta   90.00
_cell.angle_gamma   90.00
#
_symmetry.space_group_name_H-M   'P 1'
#
loop_
_entity.id
_entity.type
_entity.pdbx_description
1 polymer ?
#
loop_
_entity_poly.entity_id
_entity_poly.type
_entity_poly.pdbx_seq_one_letter_code
_entity_poly.pdbx_strand_id
1 'polypeptide(L)'
;MTDFTLRPYQEAAINGVQAEFKRGRKQVMLSMPTGAGKTLTASEMLGRSHAKGKTMLWLTDREELADQASDAFDRVGIPHSYIMAGESADRLGRAFVGTIQSFLAWRRKDATGESRKWTPEKVDFIVIDEAHRTQSRSFQLMLAEYPDAFVLGLSATPMRGDGQGLGKTYRSLVVPVTMRELLDEGVLVTPRYFVPPQAEYTKLQRIKTGDFSSAELSAWAEANPQLVGDAVENFARICPSDRFLAFPPDIKTSLALRDRMNAAGFSCIHIDGNTPKPERRRLMQAFRDGEYQGMTSVNIAIEGLDVPDVVTAINMRPTKSERIWVQMVGRVLRSAPGKTFGRILDHAGGLAMFGPAEDFVPPELHSKEGKKSEGSKSRKKPKDEKKQFPCEGLLPTGDACCAVLIGTHVCPECGHEHHFEQAPDHASFIPGELEELTAEGQQQHAYDLNERKRWYAEFLGYCQNRGKSPGAAYYLYLEKFKEKPPYAWREFNPKAPSSEVLAYCKSRAIAYAKGMQKRQSRAA
;
A
#
# COMPACT_ATOMS: atom_id res chain seq x y z
N MET A 1 -14.38 25.06 -24.73
CA MET A 1 -13.72 25.02 -23.41
C MET A 1 -14.83 24.89 -22.39
N THR A 2 -14.99 23.71 -21.77
CA THR A 2 -15.87 23.58 -20.60
C THR A 2 -15.25 24.40 -19.48
N ASP A 3 -15.99 25.37 -18.95
CA ASP A 3 -15.56 26.22 -17.85
C ASP A 3 -15.29 25.35 -16.62
N PHE A 4 -14.03 25.00 -16.40
CA PHE A 4 -13.62 24.11 -15.33
C PHE A 4 -13.43 24.93 -14.05
N THR A 5 -14.41 24.88 -13.16
CA THR A 5 -14.32 25.52 -11.84
C THR A 5 -13.68 24.56 -10.86
N LEU A 6 -12.56 24.97 -10.26
CA LEU A 6 -11.90 24.23 -9.19
C LEU A 6 -12.83 24.11 -7.97
N ARG A 7 -12.87 22.91 -7.37
CA ARG A 7 -13.56 22.69 -6.10
C ARG A 7 -12.82 23.38 -4.95
N PRO A 8 -13.51 23.74 -3.84
CA PRO A 8 -12.88 24.44 -2.71
C PRO A 8 -11.62 23.75 -2.17
N TYR A 9 -11.63 22.42 -2.05
CA TYR A 9 -10.46 21.67 -1.59
C TYR A 9 -9.30 21.68 -2.60
N GLN A 10 -9.57 21.82 -3.90
CA GLN A 10 -8.53 21.93 -4.92
C GLN A 10 -7.85 23.30 -4.85
N GLU A 11 -8.62 24.37 -4.66
CA GLU A 11 -8.04 25.69 -4.37
C GLU A 11 -7.26 25.69 -3.05
N ALA A 12 -7.78 25.04 -2.00
CA ALA A 12 -7.05 24.88 -0.74
C ALA A 12 -5.73 24.13 -0.94
N ALA A 13 -5.70 23.10 -1.80
CA ALA A 13 -4.49 22.37 -2.18
C ALA A 13 -3.46 23.30 -2.83
N ILE A 14 -3.87 24.07 -3.84
CA ILE A 14 -3.01 25.01 -4.56
C ILE A 14 -2.45 26.07 -3.62
N ASN A 15 -3.32 26.68 -2.81
CA ASN A 15 -2.94 27.70 -1.84
C ASN A 15 -1.98 27.16 -0.77
N GLY A 16 -2.24 25.95 -0.27
CA GLY A 16 -1.37 25.28 0.70
C GLY A 16 0.03 25.02 0.14
N VAL A 17 0.13 24.45 -1.06
CA VAL A 17 1.42 24.20 -1.73
C VAL A 17 2.17 25.51 -2.00
N GLN A 18 1.48 26.53 -2.52
CA GLN A 18 2.08 27.84 -2.77
C GLN A 18 2.57 28.53 -1.49
N ALA A 19 1.85 28.40 -0.38
CA ALA A 19 2.27 28.93 0.91
C ALA A 19 3.57 28.27 1.40
N GLU A 20 3.71 26.95 1.21
CA GLU A 20 4.94 26.23 1.56
C GLU A 20 6.13 26.64 0.67
N PHE A 21 5.90 26.81 -0.64
CA PHE A 21 6.93 27.34 -1.55
C PHE A 21 7.35 28.77 -1.16
N LYS A 22 6.41 29.66 -0.80
CA LYS A 22 6.71 31.02 -0.31
C LYS A 22 7.50 31.02 1.00
N ARG A 23 7.33 30.01 1.85
CA ARG A 23 8.14 29.79 3.07
C ARG A 23 9.54 29.25 2.78
N GLY A 24 9.92 29.09 1.52
CA GLY A 24 11.24 28.61 1.10
C GLY A 24 11.37 27.08 1.08
N ARG A 25 10.29 26.32 1.32
CA ARG A 25 10.35 24.85 1.23
C ARG A 25 10.29 24.43 -0.23
N LYS A 26 11.44 24.16 -0.86
CA LYS A 26 11.48 23.78 -2.29
C LYS A 26 10.83 22.42 -2.61
N GLN A 27 10.67 21.53 -1.64
CA GLN A 27 10.17 20.16 -1.86
C GLN A 27 8.94 19.89 -1.00
N VAL A 28 7.76 19.87 -1.62
CA VAL A 28 6.46 19.79 -0.96
C VAL A 28 5.72 18.54 -1.44
N MET A 29 5.13 17.78 -0.52
CA MET A 29 4.24 16.65 -0.84
C MET A 29 2.80 17.15 -0.77
N LEU A 30 2.03 16.92 -1.83
CA LEU A 30 0.58 17.07 -1.83
C LEU A 30 -0.06 15.68 -1.79
N SER A 31 -0.82 15.43 -0.73
CA SER A 31 -1.60 14.22 -0.59
C SER A 31 -3.08 14.51 -0.76
N MET A 32 -3.72 13.86 -1.74
CA MET A 32 -5.17 13.88 -1.89
C MET A 32 -5.65 12.47 -2.30
N PRO A 33 -6.83 12.02 -1.86
CA PRO A 33 -7.34 10.68 -2.18
C PRO A 33 -7.41 10.38 -3.69
N THR A 34 -7.51 9.10 -4.04
CA THR A 34 -7.87 8.69 -5.42
C THR A 34 -9.25 9.23 -5.77
N GLY A 35 -9.43 9.72 -6.99
CA GLY A 35 -10.68 10.37 -7.42
C GLY A 35 -10.79 11.86 -7.06
N ALA A 36 -9.94 12.40 -6.17
CA ALA A 36 -9.97 13.82 -5.79
C ALA A 36 -9.53 14.81 -6.88
N GLY A 37 -9.08 14.33 -8.06
CA GLY A 37 -8.56 15.20 -9.12
C GLY A 37 -7.15 15.75 -8.87
N LYS A 38 -6.26 14.96 -8.25
CA LYS A 38 -4.86 15.33 -7.96
C LYS A 38 -4.12 15.90 -9.18
N THR A 39 -4.11 15.14 -10.27
CA THR A 39 -3.38 15.49 -11.50
C THR A 39 -3.85 16.83 -12.04
N LEU A 40 -5.18 17.00 -12.18
CA LEU A 40 -5.77 18.24 -12.66
C LEU A 40 -5.49 19.44 -11.73
N THR A 41 -5.55 19.24 -10.41
CA THR A 41 -5.24 20.27 -9.41
C THR A 41 -3.79 20.76 -9.54
N ALA A 42 -2.84 19.84 -9.73
CA ALA A 42 -1.44 20.18 -9.94
C ALA A 42 -1.21 20.84 -11.32
N SER A 43 -1.89 20.38 -12.38
CA SER A 43 -1.85 21.01 -13.70
C SER A 43 -2.36 22.45 -13.68
N GLU A 44 -3.45 22.74 -12.97
CA GLU A 44 -3.95 24.10 -12.77
C GLU A 44 -2.94 25.01 -12.04
N MET A 45 -2.33 24.51 -10.97
CA MET A 45 -1.24 25.22 -10.28
C MET A 45 -0.08 25.55 -11.23
N LEU A 46 0.31 24.57 -12.05
CA LEU A 46 1.36 24.74 -13.03
C LEU A 46 0.97 25.69 -14.14
N GLY A 47 -0.29 25.69 -14.61
CA GLY A 47 -0.80 26.62 -15.62
C GLY A 47 -0.65 28.07 -15.20
N ARG A 48 -0.98 28.39 -13.93
CA ARG A 48 -0.76 29.72 -13.33
C ARG A 48 0.72 30.14 -13.34
N SER A 49 1.64 29.18 -13.27
CA SER A 49 3.09 29.42 -13.33
C SER A 49 3.61 29.46 -14.77
N HIS A 50 3.06 28.64 -15.66
CA HIS A 50 3.36 28.61 -17.08
C HIS A 50 3.09 29.96 -17.74
N ALA A 51 1.94 30.57 -17.44
CA ALA A 51 1.56 31.89 -17.91
C ALA A 51 2.56 32.99 -17.49
N LYS A 52 3.39 32.73 -16.47
CA LYS A 52 4.48 33.61 -15.99
C LYS A 52 5.84 33.22 -16.58
N GLY A 53 5.86 32.40 -17.63
CA GLY A 53 7.06 31.95 -18.34
C GLY A 53 7.89 30.88 -17.63
N LYS A 54 7.34 30.20 -16.62
CA LYS A 54 8.06 29.16 -15.86
C LYS A 54 8.15 27.85 -16.62
N THR A 55 9.31 27.20 -16.54
CA THR A 55 9.54 25.89 -17.14
C THR A 55 9.15 24.77 -16.18
N MET A 56 8.40 23.79 -16.67
CA MET A 56 7.89 22.67 -15.88
C MET A 56 8.28 21.33 -16.47
N LEU A 57 8.52 20.36 -15.59
CA LEU A 57 8.85 18.99 -15.92
C LEU A 57 7.97 18.05 -15.08
N TRP A 58 7.05 17.34 -15.73
CA TRP A 58 6.22 16.31 -15.11
C TRP A 58 6.81 14.93 -15.40
N LEU A 59 7.24 14.23 -14.35
CA LEU A 59 7.82 12.90 -14.47
C LEU A 59 7.03 11.88 -13.67
N THR A 60 6.84 10.72 -14.28
CA THR A 60 6.21 9.54 -13.68
C THR A 60 7.02 8.29 -13.98
N ASP A 61 6.64 7.14 -13.43
CA ASP A 61 7.29 5.85 -13.68
C ASP A 61 6.62 5.02 -14.79
N ARG A 62 5.44 5.44 -15.26
CA ARG A 62 4.62 4.72 -16.25
C ARG A 62 4.12 5.66 -17.35
N GLU A 63 3.95 5.12 -18.55
CA GLU A 63 3.49 5.90 -19.71
C GLU A 63 2.02 6.32 -19.54
N GLU A 64 1.19 5.46 -18.97
CA GLU A 64 -0.24 5.73 -18.76
C GLU A 64 -0.49 6.93 -17.83
N LEU A 65 0.39 7.12 -16.83
CA LEU A 65 0.35 8.29 -15.95
C LEU A 65 0.89 9.55 -16.64
N ALA A 66 1.78 9.40 -17.62
CA ALA A 66 2.31 10.51 -18.40
C ALA A 66 1.22 11.01 -19.36
N ASP A 67 0.52 10.09 -20.02
CA ASP A 67 -0.65 10.38 -20.86
C ASP A 67 -1.74 11.09 -20.04
N GLN A 68 -2.03 10.61 -18.81
CA GLN A 68 -2.99 11.28 -17.93
C GLN A 68 -2.57 12.72 -17.55
N ALA A 69 -1.28 12.96 -17.34
CA ALA A 69 -0.76 14.30 -17.06
C ALA A 69 -0.83 15.21 -18.31
N SER A 70 -0.57 14.65 -19.50
CA SER A 70 -0.73 15.32 -20.79
C SER A 70 -2.19 15.74 -21.03
N ASP A 71 -3.15 14.83 -20.85
CA ASP A 71 -4.58 15.13 -20.95
C ASP A 71 -4.98 16.27 -19.98
N ALA A 72 -4.41 16.26 -18.77
CA ALA A 72 -4.65 17.32 -17.79
C ALA A 72 -4.03 18.66 -18.24
N PHE A 73 -2.85 18.65 -18.87
CA PHE A 73 -2.22 19.85 -19.43
C PHE A 73 -3.04 20.43 -20.58
N ASP A 74 -3.56 19.59 -21.47
CA ASP A 74 -4.43 20.01 -22.57
C ASP A 74 -5.71 20.67 -22.06
N ARG A 75 -6.33 20.09 -21.03
CA ARG A 75 -7.55 20.64 -20.39
C ARG A 75 -7.33 22.04 -19.80
N VAL A 76 -6.16 22.30 -19.22
CA VAL A 76 -5.82 23.59 -18.61
C VAL A 76 -5.09 24.54 -19.59
N GLY A 77 -4.90 24.13 -20.84
CA GLY A 77 -4.30 24.94 -21.90
C GLY A 77 -2.78 25.15 -21.77
N ILE A 78 -2.03 24.15 -21.29
CA ILE A 78 -0.56 24.17 -21.27
C ILE A 78 0.00 23.43 -22.51
N PRO A 79 0.57 24.13 -23.50
CA PRO A 79 1.29 23.48 -24.59
C PRO A 79 2.52 22.77 -24.05
N HIS A 80 2.68 21.49 -24.37
CA HIS A 80 3.74 20.66 -23.81
C HIS A 80 4.28 19.64 -24.80
N SER A 81 5.47 19.11 -24.50
CA SER A 81 6.13 18.08 -25.30
C SER A 81 6.37 16.81 -24.48
N TYR A 82 6.41 15.67 -25.16
CA TYR A 82 6.74 14.40 -24.55
C TYR A 82 8.25 14.15 -24.46
N ILE A 83 8.68 13.60 -23.32
CA ILE A 83 10.00 13.00 -23.11
C ILE A 83 9.80 11.48 -23.00
N MET A 84 9.57 10.84 -24.14
CA MET A 84 9.30 9.40 -24.24
C MET A 84 10.07 8.73 -25.39
N ALA A 85 10.02 7.40 -25.47
CA ALA A 85 10.64 6.67 -26.58
C ALA A 85 9.95 7.02 -27.91
N GLY A 86 10.72 7.28 -28.97
CA GLY A 86 10.19 7.70 -30.27
C GLY A 86 9.92 9.20 -30.40
N GLU A 87 9.81 9.93 -29.29
CA GLU A 87 9.45 11.36 -29.29
C GLU A 87 10.67 12.28 -29.43
N SER A 88 10.37 13.54 -29.75
CA SER A 88 11.29 14.69 -29.67
C SER A 88 10.61 15.86 -28.98
N ALA A 89 11.30 16.51 -28.06
CA ALA A 89 10.75 17.66 -27.36
C ALA A 89 11.03 18.98 -28.11
N ASP A 90 10.03 19.87 -28.13
CA ASP A 90 10.23 21.25 -28.60
C ASP A 90 11.17 21.99 -27.64
N ARG A 91 12.30 22.44 -28.16
CA ARG A 91 13.34 23.14 -27.39
C ARG A 91 12.91 24.54 -26.95
N LEU A 92 11.94 25.14 -27.65
CA LEU A 92 11.36 26.44 -27.30
C LEU A 92 10.18 26.29 -26.31
N GLY A 93 9.67 25.07 -26.15
CA GLY A 93 8.64 24.72 -25.20
C GLY A 93 9.08 24.93 -23.75
N ARG A 94 8.09 25.08 -22.86
CA ARG A 94 8.32 25.28 -21.42
C ARG A 94 7.64 24.23 -20.55
N ALA A 95 6.98 23.25 -21.14
CA ALA A 95 6.33 22.18 -20.40
C ALA A 95 6.66 20.84 -21.02
N PHE A 96 7.07 19.90 -20.17
CA PHE A 96 7.53 18.59 -20.60
C PHE A 96 6.87 17.52 -19.73
N VAL A 97 6.37 16.48 -20.35
CA VAL A 97 5.73 15.34 -19.68
C VAL A 97 6.42 14.06 -20.12
N GLY A 98 6.72 13.13 -19.20
CA GLY A 98 7.32 11.87 -19.60
C GLY A 98 7.63 10.93 -18.45
N THR A 99 8.36 9.87 -18.77
CA THR A 99 8.79 8.87 -17.77
C THR A 99 10.21 9.13 -17.31
N ILE A 100 10.50 8.82 -16.04
CA ILE A 100 11.86 8.98 -15.47
C ILE A 100 12.91 8.16 -16.24
N GLN A 101 12.53 6.99 -16.76
CA GLN A 101 13.40 6.12 -17.56
C GLN A 101 13.75 6.78 -18.90
N SER A 102 12.76 7.38 -19.58
CA SER A 102 12.99 8.09 -20.83
C SER A 102 13.84 9.34 -20.63
N PHE A 103 13.55 10.12 -19.59
CA PHE A 103 14.35 11.29 -19.21
C PHE A 103 15.83 10.93 -19.00
N LEU A 104 16.11 9.91 -18.18
CA LEU A 104 17.49 9.46 -17.96
C LEU A 104 18.14 8.85 -19.21
N ALA A 105 17.36 8.21 -20.08
CA ALA A 105 17.87 7.70 -21.35
C ALA A 105 18.27 8.83 -22.31
N TRP A 106 17.51 9.91 -22.36
CA TRP A 106 17.82 11.09 -23.16
C TRP A 106 19.06 11.82 -22.63
N ARG A 107 19.19 11.92 -21.30
CA ARG A 107 20.35 12.52 -20.61
C ARG A 107 21.63 11.69 -20.66
N ARG A 108 21.55 10.40 -21.01
CA ARG A 108 22.75 9.55 -21.05
C ARG A 108 23.78 10.17 -21.99
N LYS A 109 24.97 10.41 -21.46
CA LYS A 109 26.08 10.92 -22.26
C LYS A 109 26.61 9.83 -23.18
N ASP A 110 26.93 10.17 -24.41
CA ASP A 110 27.66 9.29 -25.30
C ASP A 110 29.18 9.40 -25.07
N ALA A 111 29.98 8.79 -25.95
CA ALA A 111 31.44 8.77 -25.83
C ALA A 111 32.09 10.16 -25.92
N THR A 112 31.38 11.16 -26.46
CA THR A 112 31.85 12.55 -26.58
C THR A 112 31.55 13.38 -25.32
N GLY A 113 30.74 12.83 -24.40
CA GLY A 113 30.29 13.55 -23.20
C GLY A 113 29.03 14.40 -23.42
N GLU A 114 28.48 14.42 -24.64
CA GLU A 114 27.22 15.07 -24.98
C GLU A 114 26.01 14.17 -24.65
N SER A 115 24.88 14.77 -24.33
CA SER A 115 23.64 14.03 -24.06
C SER A 115 23.08 13.45 -25.36
N ARG A 116 22.66 12.18 -25.34
CA ARG A 116 22.09 11.48 -26.51
C ARG A 116 20.86 12.17 -27.12
N LYS A 117 20.06 12.84 -26.30
CA LYS A 117 18.93 13.69 -26.73
C LYS A 117 18.84 14.94 -25.86
N TRP A 118 18.23 15.98 -26.42
CA TRP A 118 18.02 17.24 -25.72
C TRP A 118 17.02 17.10 -24.58
N THR A 119 17.26 17.79 -23.48
CA THR A 119 16.38 17.94 -22.31
C THR A 119 16.45 19.39 -21.84
N PRO A 120 15.44 19.93 -21.15
CA PRO A 120 15.47 21.31 -20.67
C PRO A 120 16.69 21.57 -19.78
N GLU A 121 17.45 22.63 -20.09
CA GLU A 121 18.62 23.05 -19.30
C GLU A 121 18.23 23.66 -17.96
N LYS A 122 17.06 24.33 -17.93
CA LYS A 122 16.49 24.93 -16.72
C LYS A 122 15.07 24.45 -16.54
N VAL A 123 14.75 24.06 -15.30
CA VAL A 123 13.41 23.71 -14.86
C VAL A 123 13.10 24.49 -13.59
N ASP A 124 11.97 25.20 -13.55
CA ASP A 124 11.51 25.92 -12.37
C ASP A 124 10.61 25.04 -11.49
N PHE A 125 9.82 24.16 -12.09
CA PHE A 125 8.90 23.25 -11.40
C PHE A 125 9.05 21.80 -11.86
N ILE A 126 9.13 20.89 -10.90
CA ILE A 126 9.14 19.45 -11.12
C ILE A 126 7.92 18.85 -10.43
N VAL A 127 7.12 18.08 -11.16
CA VAL A 127 6.06 17.27 -10.58
C VAL A 127 6.44 15.80 -10.67
N ILE A 128 6.31 15.10 -9.54
CA ILE A 128 6.51 13.65 -9.46
C ILE A 128 5.20 13.03 -9.02
N ASP A 129 4.53 12.32 -9.92
CA ASP A 129 3.37 11.50 -9.56
C ASP A 129 3.83 10.18 -8.93
N GLU A 130 2.99 9.61 -8.07
CA GLU A 130 3.36 8.46 -7.22
C GLU A 130 4.66 8.69 -6.46
N ALA A 131 4.75 9.85 -5.80
CA ALA A 131 5.93 10.38 -5.10
C ALA A 131 6.51 9.46 -4.00
N HIS A 132 5.83 8.37 -3.67
CA HIS A 132 6.40 7.29 -2.88
C HIS A 132 7.65 6.66 -3.57
N ARG A 133 7.80 6.81 -4.90
CA ARG A 133 8.93 6.32 -5.72
C ARG A 133 10.13 7.27 -5.77
N THR A 134 9.98 8.50 -5.28
CA THR A 134 11.00 9.57 -5.39
C THR A 134 12.34 9.22 -4.75
N GLN A 135 12.37 8.27 -3.82
CA GLN A 135 13.60 7.81 -3.16
C GLN A 135 14.42 6.84 -4.01
N SER A 136 13.94 6.44 -5.19
CA SER A 136 14.73 5.62 -6.11
C SER A 136 15.94 6.41 -6.64
N ARG A 137 17.02 5.68 -6.94
CA ARG A 137 18.25 6.28 -7.51
C ARG A 137 17.95 7.15 -8.74
N SER A 138 17.02 6.70 -9.59
CA SER A 138 16.63 7.41 -10.81
C SER A 138 16.07 8.79 -10.52
N PHE A 139 15.12 8.89 -9.59
CA PHE A 139 14.55 10.18 -9.20
C PHE A 139 15.55 11.06 -8.46
N GLN A 140 16.41 10.49 -7.60
CA GLN A 140 17.45 11.27 -6.92
C GLN A 140 18.48 11.87 -7.89
N LEU A 141 18.86 11.14 -8.95
CA LEU A 141 19.73 11.65 -10.01
C LEU A 141 19.08 12.82 -10.75
N MET A 142 17.78 12.72 -11.06
CA MET A 142 17.03 13.80 -11.71
C MET A 142 16.91 15.03 -10.79
N LEU A 143 16.63 14.85 -9.50
CA LEU A 143 16.55 15.96 -8.54
C LEU A 143 17.89 16.67 -8.35
N ALA A 144 19.01 15.94 -8.41
CA ALA A 144 20.35 16.51 -8.33
C ALA A 144 20.72 17.37 -9.56
N GLU A 145 20.10 17.11 -10.72
CA GLU A 145 20.28 17.92 -11.94
C GLU A 145 19.63 19.30 -11.81
N TYR A 146 18.50 19.38 -11.10
CA TYR A 146 17.73 20.62 -10.96
C TYR A 146 17.59 21.01 -9.48
N PRO A 147 18.71 21.32 -8.80
CA PRO A 147 18.72 21.59 -7.35
C PRO A 147 17.90 22.84 -6.97
N ASP A 148 17.67 23.73 -7.94
CA ASP A 148 16.93 24.97 -7.73
C ASP A 148 15.43 24.90 -7.99
N ALA A 149 14.95 23.82 -8.60
CA ALA A 149 13.54 23.66 -8.95
C ALA A 149 12.67 23.50 -7.69
N PHE A 150 11.45 24.01 -7.76
CA PHE A 150 10.37 23.64 -6.85
C PHE A 150 9.86 22.25 -7.23
N VAL A 151 9.83 21.33 -6.27
CA VAL A 151 9.42 19.95 -6.46
C VAL A 151 8.09 19.73 -5.74
N LEU A 152 7.09 19.30 -6.49
CA LEU A 152 5.80 18.85 -6.00
C LEU A 152 5.71 17.33 -6.15
N GLY A 153 5.62 16.62 -5.03
CA GLY A 153 5.28 15.19 -5.01
C GLY A 153 3.77 15.02 -4.89
N LEU A 154 3.17 14.18 -5.73
CA LEU A 154 1.76 13.82 -5.66
C LEU A 154 1.62 12.38 -5.15
N SER A 155 0.70 12.14 -4.21
CA SER A 155 0.37 10.78 -3.77
C SER A 155 -1.01 10.69 -3.12
N ALA A 156 -1.76 9.62 -3.36
CA ALA A 156 -2.94 9.31 -2.55
C ALA A 156 -2.58 8.88 -1.13
N THR A 157 -1.39 8.28 -0.99
CA THR A 157 -0.97 7.52 0.17
C THR A 157 0.54 7.76 0.34
N PRO A 158 0.97 8.85 1.01
CA PRO A 158 2.38 9.28 1.07
C PRO A 158 3.18 8.42 2.07
N MET A 159 3.12 7.10 1.90
CA MET A 159 3.79 6.09 2.70
C MET A 159 4.56 5.15 1.80
N ARG A 160 5.61 4.52 2.35
CA ARG A 160 6.39 3.52 1.63
C ARG A 160 6.24 2.16 2.30
N GLY A 161 6.20 1.10 1.49
CA GLY A 161 6.10 -0.28 1.98
C GLY A 161 7.38 -0.83 2.61
N ASP A 162 8.51 -0.10 2.54
CA ASP A 162 9.80 -0.46 3.15
C ASP A 162 10.06 0.27 4.48
N GLY A 163 9.05 0.94 5.04
CA GLY A 163 9.14 1.65 6.32
C GLY A 163 10.00 2.92 6.29
N GLN A 164 10.63 3.25 5.16
CA GLN A 164 11.34 4.52 5.02
C GLN A 164 10.36 5.66 4.83
N GLY A 165 10.48 6.71 5.65
CA GLY A 165 9.65 7.90 5.46
C GLY A 165 10.06 8.73 4.24
N LEU A 166 9.12 9.53 3.73
CA LEU A 166 9.36 10.45 2.61
C LEU A 166 9.99 11.78 3.04
N GLY A 167 10.20 11.98 4.35
CA GLY A 167 10.79 13.20 4.92
C GLY A 167 12.26 13.45 4.58
N LYS A 168 12.93 12.51 3.90
CA LYS A 168 14.27 12.74 3.32
C LYS A 168 14.22 13.67 2.12
N THR A 169 13.15 13.61 1.33
CA THR A 169 12.99 14.46 0.14
C THR A 169 11.97 15.56 0.39
N TYR A 170 10.84 15.27 1.02
CA TYR A 170 9.78 16.27 1.17
C TYR A 170 9.85 16.92 2.55
N ARG A 171 9.76 18.26 2.58
CA ARG A 171 9.90 19.09 3.78
C ARG A 171 8.56 19.50 4.39
N SER A 172 7.48 19.32 3.67
CA SER A 172 6.12 19.51 4.15
C SER A 172 5.13 18.61 3.43
N LEU A 173 4.04 18.33 4.12
CA LEU A 173 2.89 17.57 3.62
C LEU A 173 1.68 18.48 3.67
N VAL A 174 1.03 18.65 2.52
CA VAL A 174 -0.25 19.34 2.38
C VAL A 174 -1.32 18.27 2.18
N VAL A 175 -2.29 18.21 3.09
CA VAL A 175 -3.47 17.35 3.01
C VAL A 175 -4.70 18.27 3.02
N PRO A 176 -5.22 18.66 1.85
CA PRO A 176 -6.32 19.62 1.78
C PRO A 176 -7.69 18.95 1.99
N VAL A 177 -7.77 17.63 1.83
CA VAL A 177 -9.00 16.85 1.94
C VAL A 177 -8.68 15.38 2.22
N THR A 178 -9.57 14.71 2.94
CA THR A 178 -9.57 13.29 3.27
C THR A 178 -10.60 12.52 2.43
N MET A 179 -10.53 11.19 2.43
CA MET A 179 -11.49 10.38 1.67
C MET A 179 -12.91 10.53 2.23
N ARG A 180 -13.05 10.63 3.56
CA ARG A 180 -14.32 10.85 4.26
C ARG A 180 -14.98 12.17 3.86
N GLU A 181 -14.22 13.26 3.84
CA GLU A 181 -14.74 14.56 3.36
C GLU A 181 -15.21 14.50 1.90
N LEU A 182 -14.52 13.74 1.04
CA LEU A 182 -14.96 13.57 -0.35
C LEU A 182 -16.22 12.72 -0.49
N LEU A 183 -16.47 11.80 0.43
CA LEU A 183 -17.74 11.07 0.51
C LEU A 183 -18.87 12.01 0.94
N ASP A 184 -18.62 12.83 1.96
CA ASP A 184 -19.59 13.81 2.49
C ASP A 184 -19.98 14.87 1.43
N GLU A 185 -19.01 15.28 0.59
CA GLU A 185 -19.23 16.21 -0.54
C GLU A 185 -19.85 15.54 -1.79
N GLY A 186 -20.06 14.22 -1.78
CA GLY A 186 -20.57 13.47 -2.94
C GLY A 186 -19.61 13.41 -4.13
N VAL A 187 -18.32 13.76 -3.93
CA VAL A 187 -17.27 13.57 -4.94
C VAL A 187 -16.99 12.09 -5.13
N LEU A 188 -16.95 11.36 -4.02
CA LEU A 188 -16.88 9.91 -3.97
C LEU A 188 -18.24 9.33 -3.53
N VAL A 189 -18.44 8.05 -3.80
CA VAL A 189 -19.63 7.29 -3.40
C VAL A 189 -19.31 6.33 -2.27
N THR A 190 -20.31 6.01 -1.46
CA THR A 190 -20.15 5.20 -0.24
C THR A 190 -19.63 3.79 -0.55
N PRO A 191 -18.59 3.30 0.13
CA PRO A 191 -18.14 1.91 0.01
C PRO A 191 -19.12 0.95 0.70
N ARG A 192 -19.35 -0.22 0.09
CA ARG A 192 -20.08 -1.35 0.66
C ARG A 192 -19.15 -2.56 0.69
N TYR A 193 -18.83 -3.02 1.89
CA TYR A 193 -17.89 -4.12 2.10
C TYR A 193 -18.62 -5.46 2.18
N PHE A 194 -18.19 -6.41 1.35
CA PHE A 194 -18.65 -7.79 1.33
C PHE A 194 -17.50 -8.70 1.73
N VAL A 195 -17.72 -9.48 2.77
CA VAL A 195 -16.64 -10.10 3.54
C VAL A 195 -17.05 -11.47 4.06
N PRO A 196 -16.11 -12.37 4.39
CA PRO A 196 -16.47 -13.64 5.01
C PRO A 196 -17.19 -13.44 6.36
N PRO A 197 -17.99 -14.42 6.81
CA PRO A 197 -18.72 -14.33 8.08
C PRO A 197 -17.83 -13.94 9.26
N GLN A 198 -18.38 -13.12 10.17
CA GLN A 198 -17.62 -12.38 11.19
C GLN A 198 -16.71 -13.24 12.09
N ALA A 199 -17.08 -14.51 12.33
CA ALA A 199 -16.29 -15.44 13.15
C ALA A 199 -14.92 -15.80 12.55
N GLU A 200 -14.75 -15.62 11.24
CA GLU A 200 -13.62 -16.17 10.51
C GLU A 200 -12.46 -15.16 10.34
N TYR A 201 -12.75 -13.86 10.47
CA TYR A 201 -11.77 -12.77 10.40
C TYR A 201 -10.62 -12.84 11.42
N THR A 202 -10.85 -13.48 12.56
CA THR A 202 -9.88 -13.58 13.66
C THR A 202 -8.66 -14.45 13.34
N LYS A 203 -8.68 -15.21 12.24
CA LYS A 203 -7.68 -16.25 11.95
C LYS A 203 -6.47 -15.81 11.10
N LEU A 204 -6.40 -14.53 10.66
CA LEU A 204 -5.45 -14.13 9.62
C LEU A 204 -4.12 -13.52 10.05
N GLN A 205 -3.14 -14.26 10.62
CA GLN A 205 -1.83 -13.64 10.95
C GLN A 205 -0.55 -14.52 11.05
N ARG A 206 0.38 -14.35 10.11
CA ARG A 206 1.83 -14.01 10.26
C ARG A 206 2.48 -13.86 8.87
N ILE A 207 3.55 -13.06 8.76
CA ILE A 207 4.82 -13.25 8.01
C ILE A 207 5.67 -11.97 8.20
N LYS A 208 7.00 -12.07 8.00
CA LYS A 208 8.03 -11.03 8.21
C LYS A 208 7.87 -9.79 7.31
N THR A 209 8.55 -8.71 7.69
CA THR A 209 8.67 -7.35 7.08
C THR A 209 8.55 -7.28 5.56
N GLY A 210 7.93 -6.21 5.06
CA GLY A 210 7.68 -5.96 3.63
C GLY A 210 6.36 -6.57 3.15
N ASP A 211 5.78 -6.03 2.07
CA ASP A 211 4.64 -6.65 1.39
C ASP A 211 5.04 -8.02 0.81
N PHE A 212 4.07 -8.87 0.51
CA PHE A 212 4.35 -10.22 -0.01
C PHE A 212 5.12 -10.16 -1.33
N SER A 213 6.17 -10.96 -1.44
CA SER A 213 6.86 -11.20 -2.71
C SER A 213 5.96 -11.95 -3.68
N SER A 214 6.24 -11.85 -4.98
CA SER A 214 5.48 -12.58 -6.00
C SER A 214 5.47 -14.09 -5.74
N ALA A 215 6.58 -14.66 -5.23
CA ALA A 215 6.67 -16.08 -4.90
C ALA A 215 5.80 -16.46 -3.69
N GLU A 216 5.76 -15.63 -2.65
CA GLU A 216 4.88 -15.86 -1.49
C GLU A 216 3.40 -15.77 -1.89
N LEU A 217 3.04 -14.78 -2.72
CA LEU A 217 1.68 -14.64 -3.25
C LEU A 217 1.26 -15.85 -4.08
N SER A 218 2.16 -16.39 -4.90
CA SER A 218 1.87 -17.58 -5.71
C SER A 218 1.74 -18.85 -4.90
N ALA A 219 2.66 -19.09 -3.95
CA ALA A 219 2.54 -20.23 -3.05
C ALA A 219 1.23 -20.17 -2.24
N TRP A 220 0.85 -18.96 -1.81
CA TRP A 220 -0.42 -18.75 -1.13
C TRP A 220 -1.62 -19.04 -2.03
N ALA A 221 -1.62 -18.56 -3.27
CA ALA A 221 -2.72 -18.82 -4.21
C ALA A 221 -2.87 -20.32 -4.51
N GLU A 222 -1.75 -21.04 -4.65
CA GLU A 222 -1.74 -22.49 -4.85
C GLU A 222 -2.28 -23.26 -3.64
N ALA A 223 -2.04 -22.77 -2.43
CA ALA A 223 -2.61 -23.33 -1.21
C ALA A 223 -4.11 -23.04 -1.03
N ASN A 224 -4.67 -22.10 -1.81
CA ASN A 224 -6.07 -21.65 -1.71
C ASN A 224 -6.80 -21.79 -3.06
N PRO A 225 -6.91 -23.00 -3.65
CA PRO A 225 -7.44 -23.20 -5.00
C PRO A 225 -8.92 -22.80 -5.16
N GLN A 226 -9.68 -22.77 -4.06
CA GLN A 226 -11.09 -22.36 -4.06
C GLN A 226 -11.28 -20.87 -4.34
N LEU A 227 -10.27 -20.03 -4.10
CA LEU A 227 -10.33 -18.57 -4.22
C LEU A 227 -10.90 -18.09 -5.55
N VAL A 228 -10.54 -18.74 -6.67
CA VAL A 228 -11.05 -18.36 -7.99
C VAL A 228 -12.52 -18.73 -8.15
N GLY A 229 -12.95 -19.88 -7.64
CA GLY A 229 -14.36 -20.29 -7.67
C GLY A 229 -15.21 -19.33 -6.86
N ASP A 230 -14.83 -19.13 -5.60
CA ASP A 230 -15.53 -18.26 -4.66
C ASP A 230 -15.64 -16.82 -5.20
N ALA A 231 -14.58 -16.28 -5.80
CA ALA A 231 -14.62 -14.94 -6.37
C ALA A 231 -15.64 -14.80 -7.52
N VAL A 232 -15.76 -15.81 -8.37
CA VAL A 232 -16.70 -15.82 -9.50
C VAL A 232 -18.13 -16.02 -9.00
N GLU A 233 -18.34 -16.96 -8.08
CA GLU A 233 -19.65 -17.26 -7.50
C GLU A 233 -20.20 -16.09 -6.69
N ASN A 234 -19.36 -15.45 -5.86
CA ASN A 234 -19.75 -14.26 -5.12
C ASN A 234 -20.03 -13.08 -6.05
N PHE A 235 -19.24 -12.86 -7.10
CA PHE A 235 -19.53 -11.82 -8.10
C PHE A 235 -20.88 -12.08 -8.79
N ALA A 236 -21.11 -13.31 -9.27
CA ALA A 236 -22.34 -13.70 -9.94
C ALA A 236 -23.59 -13.53 -9.05
N ARG A 237 -23.45 -13.81 -7.75
CA ARG A 237 -24.54 -13.68 -6.77
C ARG A 237 -24.80 -12.24 -6.35
N ILE A 238 -23.74 -11.47 -6.07
CA ILE A 238 -23.85 -10.14 -5.43
C ILE A 238 -24.04 -9.03 -6.46
N CYS A 239 -23.32 -9.10 -7.56
CA CYS A 239 -23.20 -7.97 -8.50
C CYS A 239 -22.94 -8.39 -9.96
N PRO A 240 -23.74 -9.29 -10.56
CA PRO A 240 -23.49 -9.85 -11.88
C PRO A 240 -23.52 -8.83 -13.03
N SER A 241 -24.14 -7.66 -12.82
CA SER A 241 -24.24 -6.59 -13.82
C SER A 241 -23.19 -5.49 -13.63
N ASP A 242 -22.42 -5.52 -12.54
CA ASP A 242 -21.47 -4.46 -12.26
C ASP A 242 -20.29 -4.54 -13.24
N ARG A 243 -19.77 -3.37 -13.60
CA ARG A 243 -18.41 -3.28 -14.13
C ARG A 243 -17.42 -3.46 -12.98
N PHE A 244 -16.37 -4.26 -13.19
CA PHE A 244 -15.50 -4.68 -12.08
C PHE A 244 -13.99 -4.62 -12.37
N LEU A 245 -13.22 -4.49 -11.30
CA LEU A 245 -11.78 -4.70 -11.27
C LEU A 245 -11.43 -5.80 -10.28
N ALA A 246 -10.66 -6.78 -10.73
CA ALA A 246 -10.15 -7.84 -9.84
C ALA A 246 -8.65 -7.69 -9.63
N PHE A 247 -8.23 -7.85 -8.37
CA PHE A 247 -6.85 -7.75 -7.92
C PHE A 247 -6.36 -9.12 -7.41
N PRO A 248 -5.97 -10.03 -8.32
CA PRO A 248 -5.43 -11.34 -7.98
C PRO A 248 -3.98 -11.27 -7.45
N PRO A 249 -3.54 -12.30 -6.70
CA PRO A 249 -2.22 -12.35 -6.09
C PRO A 249 -1.09 -12.54 -7.12
N ASP A 250 -1.35 -13.23 -8.23
CA ASP A 250 -0.38 -13.50 -9.28
C ASP A 250 -1.02 -13.64 -10.67
N ILE A 251 -0.16 -13.79 -11.70
CA ILE A 251 -0.58 -13.88 -13.11
C ILE A 251 -1.37 -15.16 -13.39
N LYS A 252 -0.95 -16.30 -12.82
CA LYS A 252 -1.60 -17.62 -13.04
C LYS A 252 -3.06 -17.59 -12.57
N THR A 253 -3.28 -17.09 -11.36
CA THR A 253 -4.58 -16.88 -10.73
C THR A 253 -5.41 -15.85 -11.49
N SER A 254 -4.76 -14.78 -11.98
CA SER A 254 -5.41 -13.74 -12.76
C SER A 254 -5.97 -14.24 -14.09
N LEU A 255 -5.19 -15.06 -14.81
CA LEU A 255 -5.62 -15.70 -16.04
C LEU A 255 -6.75 -16.70 -15.79
N ALA A 256 -6.60 -17.56 -14.77
CA ALA A 256 -7.63 -18.52 -14.37
C ALA A 256 -8.95 -17.84 -13.99
N LEU A 257 -8.89 -16.74 -13.23
CA LEU A 257 -10.06 -15.93 -12.90
C LEU A 257 -10.72 -15.34 -14.14
N ARG A 258 -9.92 -14.74 -15.03
CA ARG A 258 -10.42 -14.19 -16.30
C ARG A 258 -11.11 -15.26 -17.14
N ASP A 259 -10.53 -16.45 -17.24
CA ASP A 259 -11.10 -17.55 -18.03
C ASP A 259 -12.42 -18.05 -17.41
N ARG A 260 -12.47 -18.18 -16.08
CA ARG A 260 -13.69 -18.59 -15.36
C ARG A 260 -14.80 -17.54 -15.40
N MET A 261 -14.46 -16.25 -15.30
CA MET A 261 -15.41 -15.15 -15.47
C MET A 261 -16.02 -15.18 -16.87
N ASN A 262 -15.20 -15.33 -17.91
CA ASN A 262 -15.70 -15.43 -19.29
C ASN A 262 -16.55 -16.69 -19.50
N ALA A 263 -16.16 -17.83 -18.94
CA ALA A 263 -16.95 -19.07 -18.99
C ALA A 263 -18.31 -18.94 -18.29
N ALA A 264 -18.39 -18.10 -17.25
CA ALA A 264 -19.63 -17.75 -16.55
C ALA A 264 -20.45 -16.65 -17.25
N GLY A 265 -19.99 -16.14 -18.41
CA GLY A 265 -20.70 -15.13 -19.20
C GLY A 265 -20.34 -13.66 -18.88
N PHE A 266 -19.34 -13.41 -18.04
CA PHE A 266 -18.88 -12.06 -17.69
C PHE A 266 -17.66 -11.69 -18.54
N SER A 267 -17.82 -10.75 -19.47
CA SER A 267 -16.74 -10.37 -20.39
C SER A 267 -15.56 -9.75 -19.62
N CYS A 268 -14.43 -10.44 -19.62
CA CYS A 268 -13.31 -10.10 -18.75
C CYS A 268 -11.98 -10.18 -19.49
N ILE A 269 -11.15 -9.14 -19.34
CA ILE A 269 -9.78 -9.10 -19.86
C ILE A 269 -8.75 -9.25 -18.75
N HIS A 270 -7.52 -9.58 -19.13
CA HIS A 270 -6.37 -9.65 -18.25
C HIS A 270 -5.29 -8.67 -18.68
N ILE A 271 -4.66 -8.00 -17.71
CA ILE A 271 -3.45 -7.20 -17.92
C ILE A 271 -2.40 -7.45 -16.82
N ASP A 272 -1.13 -7.44 -17.20
CA ASP A 272 0.00 -7.57 -16.29
C ASP A 272 1.25 -6.85 -16.83
N GLY A 273 2.37 -6.96 -16.10
CA GLY A 273 3.63 -6.32 -16.48
C GLY A 273 4.26 -6.86 -17.77
N ASN A 274 3.92 -8.07 -18.20
CA ASN A 274 4.40 -8.72 -19.42
C ASN A 274 3.51 -8.43 -20.63
N THR A 275 2.31 -7.84 -20.44
CA THR A 275 1.44 -7.47 -21.55
C THR A 275 2.17 -6.44 -22.45
N PRO A 276 2.39 -6.72 -23.75
CA PRO A 276 3.09 -5.80 -24.65
C PRO A 276 2.43 -4.42 -24.68
N LYS A 277 3.23 -3.35 -24.74
CA LYS A 277 2.71 -1.96 -24.64
C LYS A 277 1.57 -1.63 -25.62
N PRO A 278 1.67 -1.95 -26.94
CA PRO A 278 0.58 -1.66 -27.87
C PRO A 278 -0.71 -2.38 -27.48
N GLU A 279 -0.59 -3.64 -27.05
CA GLU A 279 -1.72 -4.44 -26.64
C GLU A 279 -2.33 -3.95 -25.33
N ARG A 280 -1.50 -3.59 -24.35
CA ARG A 280 -1.97 -3.02 -23.08
C ARG A 280 -2.74 -1.71 -23.30
N ARG A 281 -2.27 -0.83 -24.19
CA ARG A 281 -2.99 0.40 -24.56
C ARG A 281 -4.34 0.09 -25.18
N ARG A 282 -4.40 -0.86 -26.13
CA ARG A 282 -5.63 -1.32 -26.77
C ARG A 282 -6.65 -1.85 -25.75
N LEU A 283 -6.22 -2.76 -24.89
CA LEU A 283 -7.08 -3.39 -23.88
C LEU A 283 -7.59 -2.39 -22.83
N MET A 284 -6.72 -1.49 -22.38
CA MET A 284 -7.13 -0.41 -21.47
C MET A 284 -8.17 0.51 -22.11
N GLN A 285 -8.01 0.83 -23.41
CA GLN A 285 -8.95 1.66 -24.13
C GLN A 285 -10.30 0.94 -24.33
N ALA A 286 -10.28 -0.31 -24.80
CA ALA A 286 -11.48 -1.13 -24.92
C ALA A 286 -12.22 -1.28 -23.59
N PHE A 287 -11.49 -1.41 -22.48
CA PHE A 287 -12.09 -1.36 -21.15
C PHE A 287 -12.70 0.03 -20.86
N ARG A 288 -12.02 1.15 -21.10
CA ARG A 288 -12.62 2.49 -20.91
C ARG A 288 -13.91 2.67 -21.72
N ASP A 289 -13.94 2.16 -22.94
CA ASP A 289 -15.05 2.29 -23.88
C ASP A 289 -16.22 1.34 -23.56
N GLY A 290 -16.08 0.49 -22.54
CA GLY A 290 -17.14 -0.41 -22.08
C GLY A 290 -17.28 -1.70 -22.87
N GLU A 291 -16.31 -2.03 -23.74
CA GLU A 291 -16.31 -3.30 -24.50
C GLU A 291 -16.21 -4.53 -23.59
N TYR A 292 -15.60 -4.34 -22.40
CA TYR A 292 -15.46 -5.37 -21.38
C TYR A 292 -16.10 -4.95 -20.07
N GLN A 293 -16.85 -5.87 -19.47
CA GLN A 293 -17.46 -5.70 -18.17
C GLN A 293 -16.38 -5.61 -17.07
N GLY A 294 -15.37 -6.47 -17.14
CA GLY A 294 -14.35 -6.55 -16.09
C GLY A 294 -12.91 -6.65 -16.57
N MET A 295 -11.99 -6.38 -15.66
CA MET A 295 -10.56 -6.55 -15.88
C MET A 295 -9.88 -7.16 -14.66
N THR A 296 -9.09 -8.22 -14.87
CA THR A 296 -8.16 -8.75 -13.88
C THR A 296 -6.78 -8.12 -14.09
N SER A 297 -6.15 -7.68 -12.99
CA SER A 297 -4.87 -6.97 -13.09
C SER A 297 -3.91 -7.32 -11.97
N VAL A 298 -2.68 -7.70 -12.34
CA VAL A 298 -1.58 -7.91 -11.39
C VAL A 298 -0.68 -6.67 -11.37
N ASN A 299 -0.74 -5.88 -10.30
CA ASN A 299 0.10 -4.69 -10.04
C ASN A 299 -0.03 -3.50 -11.03
N ILE A 300 -0.84 -3.62 -12.09
CA ILE A 300 -1.02 -2.54 -13.08
C ILE A 300 -2.14 -1.58 -12.65
N ALA A 301 -3.38 -2.04 -12.59
CA ALA A 301 -4.59 -1.24 -12.34
C ALA A 301 -4.73 -0.67 -10.91
N ILE A 302 -3.82 -0.99 -10.00
CA ILE A 302 -3.79 -0.39 -8.66
C ILE A 302 -3.49 1.12 -8.77
N GLU A 303 -2.68 1.51 -9.76
CA GLU A 303 -2.22 2.88 -10.03
C GLU A 303 -2.59 3.25 -11.49
N GLY A 304 -2.92 4.52 -11.75
CA GLY A 304 -3.10 5.04 -13.13
C GLY A 304 -4.34 4.61 -13.92
N LEU A 305 -5.30 3.90 -13.31
CA LEU A 305 -6.60 3.63 -13.95
C LEU A 305 -7.68 4.62 -13.51
N ASP A 306 -8.35 5.22 -14.49
CA ASP A 306 -9.44 6.18 -14.32
C ASP A 306 -10.66 5.78 -15.16
N VAL A 307 -11.58 5.04 -14.55
CA VAL A 307 -12.81 4.51 -15.16
C VAL A 307 -13.94 4.69 -14.14
N PRO A 308 -14.65 5.84 -14.14
CA PRO A 308 -15.58 6.20 -13.05
C PRO A 308 -16.76 5.26 -12.85
N ASP A 309 -17.21 4.59 -13.92
CA ASP A 309 -18.35 3.68 -13.95
C ASP A 309 -18.02 2.24 -13.50
N VAL A 310 -16.78 1.94 -13.12
CA VAL A 310 -16.47 0.70 -12.38
C VAL A 310 -17.11 0.77 -10.99
N VAL A 311 -17.93 -0.22 -10.65
CA VAL A 311 -18.69 -0.26 -9.39
C VAL A 311 -18.09 -1.25 -8.39
N THR A 312 -17.55 -2.37 -8.85
CA THR A 312 -17.07 -3.45 -7.97
C THR A 312 -15.55 -3.62 -8.01
N ALA A 313 -14.92 -3.69 -6.84
CA ALA A 313 -13.54 -4.15 -6.64
C ALA A 313 -13.56 -5.56 -6.03
N ILE A 314 -12.89 -6.52 -6.67
CA ILE A 314 -12.71 -7.88 -6.16
C ILE A 314 -11.28 -8.00 -5.64
N ASN A 315 -11.12 -7.90 -4.32
CA ASN A 315 -9.82 -8.05 -3.67
C ASN A 315 -9.55 -9.53 -3.38
N MET A 316 -8.63 -10.12 -4.15
CA MET A 316 -8.17 -11.50 -3.98
C MET A 316 -6.71 -11.56 -3.53
N ARG A 317 -6.08 -10.40 -3.31
CA ARG A 317 -4.65 -10.27 -3.02
C ARG A 317 -4.45 -9.98 -1.54
N PRO A 318 -3.85 -10.92 -0.78
CA PRO A 318 -3.34 -10.59 0.54
C PRO A 318 -2.31 -9.47 0.44
N THR A 319 -2.43 -8.44 1.26
CA THR A 319 -1.46 -7.35 1.29
C THR A 319 -1.17 -6.90 2.70
N LYS A 320 0.07 -6.51 2.96
CA LYS A 320 0.50 -5.84 4.18
C LYS A 320 0.58 -4.32 4.01
N SER A 321 0.23 -3.81 2.83
CA SER A 321 0.32 -2.41 2.48
C SER A 321 -1.06 -1.76 2.55
N GLU A 322 -1.29 -0.96 3.60
CA GLU A 322 -2.49 -0.11 3.73
C GLU A 322 -2.65 0.80 2.50
N ARG A 323 -1.54 1.26 1.93
CA ARG A 323 -1.52 1.96 0.64
C ARG A 323 -2.22 1.18 -0.47
N ILE A 324 -1.86 -0.09 -0.68
CA ILE A 324 -2.42 -0.88 -1.78
C ILE A 324 -3.91 -1.10 -1.53
N TRP A 325 -4.30 -1.40 -0.28
CA TRP A 325 -5.70 -1.49 0.12
C TRP A 325 -6.49 -0.22 -0.23
N VAL A 326 -6.03 0.94 0.22
CA VAL A 326 -6.68 2.25 -0.03
C VAL A 326 -6.72 2.57 -1.53
N GLN A 327 -5.64 2.28 -2.27
CA GLN A 327 -5.59 2.49 -3.71
C GLN A 327 -6.59 1.59 -4.45
N MET A 328 -6.69 0.30 -4.11
CA MET A 328 -7.63 -0.65 -4.73
C MET A 328 -9.08 -0.24 -4.48
N VAL A 329 -9.44 0.04 -3.22
CA VAL A 329 -10.79 0.49 -2.86
C VAL A 329 -11.11 1.81 -3.57
N GLY A 330 -10.18 2.77 -3.55
CA GLY A 330 -10.35 4.06 -4.19
C GLY A 330 -10.57 4.03 -5.72
N ARG A 331 -10.30 2.90 -6.40
CA ARG A 331 -10.59 2.78 -7.84
C ARG A 331 -12.09 2.77 -8.13
N VAL A 332 -12.92 2.30 -7.20
CA VAL A 332 -14.35 2.08 -7.42
C VAL A 332 -15.24 3.07 -6.68
N LEU A 333 -14.67 4.05 -5.97
CA LEU A 333 -15.43 5.05 -5.23
C LEU A 333 -15.69 6.34 -5.99
N ARG A 334 -15.21 6.50 -7.22
CA ARG A 334 -15.51 7.71 -8.00
C ARG A 334 -17.01 7.78 -8.30
N SER A 335 -17.59 8.96 -8.13
CA SER A 335 -18.96 9.22 -8.58
C SER A 335 -19.07 9.16 -10.11
N ALA A 336 -20.21 8.67 -10.58
CA ALA A 336 -20.60 8.60 -11.98
C ALA A 336 -22.13 8.74 -12.06
N PRO A 337 -22.69 9.15 -13.22
CA PRO A 337 -24.14 9.24 -13.37
C PRO A 337 -24.85 7.93 -12.96
N GLY A 338 -25.78 8.03 -12.00
CA GLY A 338 -26.53 6.88 -11.48
C GLY A 338 -25.79 6.00 -10.46
N LYS A 339 -24.50 6.24 -10.21
CA LYS A 339 -23.71 5.47 -9.25
C LYS A 339 -23.78 6.11 -7.87
N THR A 340 -24.28 5.36 -6.89
CA THR A 340 -24.48 5.84 -5.50
C THR A 340 -23.60 5.13 -4.48
N PHE A 341 -22.97 4.01 -4.85
CA PHE A 341 -22.04 3.26 -4.00
C PHE A 341 -20.96 2.56 -4.84
N GLY A 342 -19.91 2.10 -4.17
CA GLY A 342 -18.94 1.14 -4.72
C GLY A 342 -18.92 -0.13 -3.87
N ARG A 343 -18.79 -1.30 -4.48
CA ARG A 343 -18.73 -2.60 -3.78
C ARG A 343 -17.30 -3.09 -3.67
N ILE A 344 -16.95 -3.64 -2.51
CA ILE A 344 -15.65 -4.24 -2.24
C ILE A 344 -15.90 -5.70 -1.83
N LEU A 345 -15.66 -6.63 -2.74
CA LEU A 345 -15.64 -8.07 -2.45
C LEU A 345 -14.25 -8.42 -1.90
N ASP A 346 -14.13 -8.53 -0.57
CA ASP A 346 -12.84 -8.72 0.10
C ASP A 346 -12.60 -10.19 0.48
N HIS A 347 -12.04 -10.95 -0.45
CA HIS A 347 -11.65 -12.34 -0.23
C HIS A 347 -10.30 -12.48 0.50
N ALA A 348 -9.53 -11.39 0.64
CA ALA A 348 -8.16 -11.45 1.14
C ALA A 348 -7.94 -10.71 2.48
N GLY A 349 -9.02 -10.31 3.15
CA GLY A 349 -8.99 -9.74 4.50
C GLY A 349 -8.38 -8.35 4.61
N GLY A 350 -8.47 -7.54 3.55
CA GLY A 350 -8.01 -6.15 3.58
C GLY A 350 -8.73 -5.29 4.62
N LEU A 351 -10.06 -5.44 4.74
CA LEU A 351 -10.87 -4.72 5.72
C LEU A 351 -10.46 -5.08 7.16
N ALA A 352 -10.28 -6.36 7.46
CA ALA A 352 -9.83 -6.79 8.78
C ALA A 352 -8.42 -6.29 9.11
N MET A 353 -7.53 -6.22 8.11
CA MET A 353 -6.15 -5.80 8.35
C MET A 353 -6.02 -4.29 8.56
N PHE A 354 -6.72 -3.48 7.77
CA PHE A 354 -6.51 -2.03 7.71
C PHE A 354 -7.70 -1.21 8.20
N GLY A 355 -8.89 -1.79 8.24
CA GLY A 355 -10.14 -1.08 8.47
C GLY A 355 -10.70 -0.50 7.17
N PRO A 356 -11.81 0.25 7.26
CA PRO A 356 -12.39 0.93 6.11
C PRO A 356 -11.35 1.84 5.46
N ALA A 357 -11.29 1.83 4.13
CA ALA A 357 -10.28 2.58 3.38
C ALA A 357 -10.48 4.09 3.50
N GLU A 358 -11.73 4.52 3.70
CA GLU A 358 -12.15 5.90 3.90
C GLU A 358 -11.68 6.50 5.23
N ASP A 359 -11.26 5.67 6.19
CA ASP A 359 -10.62 6.10 7.44
C ASP A 359 -9.13 6.37 7.31
N PHE A 360 -8.57 6.19 6.10
CA PHE A 360 -7.17 6.44 5.87
C PHE A 360 -6.82 7.93 6.08
N VAL A 361 -5.89 8.15 7.01
CA VAL A 361 -5.28 9.46 7.25
C VAL A 361 -3.81 9.38 6.86
N PRO A 362 -3.33 10.24 5.94
CA PRO A 362 -1.92 10.31 5.59
C PRO A 362 -1.03 10.50 6.84
N PRO A 363 -0.03 9.63 7.06
CA PRO A 363 0.90 9.82 8.17
C PRO A 363 1.77 11.05 7.95
N GLU A 364 2.26 11.64 9.04
CA GLU A 364 3.25 12.71 8.98
C GLU A 364 4.52 12.27 8.24
N LEU A 365 5.20 13.23 7.61
CA LEU A 365 6.49 12.97 6.97
C LEU A 365 7.57 12.77 8.04
N HIS A 366 8.16 11.59 8.06
CA HIS A 366 9.29 11.30 8.92
C HIS A 366 10.56 11.06 8.11
N SER A 367 11.70 11.39 8.71
CA SER A 367 13.03 11.13 8.15
C SER A 367 13.62 9.79 8.61
N LYS A 368 12.89 9.02 9.46
CA LYS A 368 13.38 7.80 10.09
C LYS A 368 14.14 6.95 9.07
N GLU A 369 15.43 6.81 9.31
CA GLU A 369 16.20 5.76 8.70
C GLU A 369 15.57 4.45 9.19
N GLY A 370 14.82 3.76 8.34
CA GLY A 370 14.86 2.31 8.41
C GLY A 370 16.34 1.99 8.47
N LYS A 371 16.81 1.41 9.58
CA LYS A 371 18.24 1.10 9.80
C LYS A 371 18.77 0.64 8.46
N LYS A 372 19.69 1.41 7.86
CA LYS A 372 20.35 0.96 6.65
C LYS A 372 20.82 -0.45 6.97
N SER A 373 20.33 -1.44 6.22
CA SER A 373 21.18 -2.55 5.90
C SER A 373 22.36 -1.91 5.18
N GLU A 374 23.36 -1.47 5.96
CA GLU A 374 24.70 -1.26 5.42
C GLU A 374 24.97 -2.48 4.56
N GLY A 375 25.39 -2.22 3.32
CA GLY A 375 25.55 -3.24 2.30
C GLY A 375 26.14 -4.49 2.95
N SER A 376 25.52 -5.63 2.65
CA SER A 376 26.11 -6.90 3.01
C SER A 376 27.47 -7.00 2.31
N LYS A 377 28.53 -6.44 2.93
CA LYS A 377 29.67 -7.28 3.20
C LYS A 377 29.05 -8.49 3.85
N SER A 378 29.19 -9.64 3.20
CA SER A 378 28.92 -10.92 3.78
C SER A 378 29.64 -10.99 5.14
N ARG A 379 29.00 -10.45 6.19
CA ARG A 379 29.11 -11.04 7.50
C ARG A 379 28.61 -12.43 7.24
N LYS A 380 29.56 -13.38 7.09
CA LYS A 380 29.28 -14.78 7.33
C LYS A 380 28.31 -14.77 8.48
N LYS A 381 27.07 -15.24 8.25
CA LYS A 381 26.17 -15.56 9.35
C LYS A 381 27.06 -16.21 10.42
N PRO A 382 27.02 -15.80 11.70
CA PRO A 382 27.40 -16.75 12.74
C PRO A 382 26.65 -18.02 12.35
N LYS A 383 27.38 -19.12 12.09
CA LYS A 383 26.79 -20.43 11.78
C LYS A 383 25.55 -20.55 12.65
N ASP A 384 24.39 -20.77 12.03
CA ASP A 384 23.11 -20.83 12.73
C ASP A 384 23.33 -21.56 14.06
N GLU A 385 23.23 -20.85 15.19
CA GLU A 385 23.18 -21.51 16.50
C GLU A 385 21.90 -22.34 16.44
N LYS A 386 22.06 -23.62 16.13
CA LYS A 386 20.98 -24.59 16.06
C LYS A 386 20.19 -24.45 17.36
N LYS A 387 18.91 -24.07 17.25
CA LYS A 387 18.04 -23.88 18.42
C LYS A 387 18.06 -25.15 19.25
N GLN A 388 18.46 -25.00 20.50
CA GLN A 388 18.44 -26.06 21.49
C GLN A 388 17.01 -26.17 22.05
N PHE A 389 16.52 -27.38 22.23
CA PHE A 389 15.24 -27.63 22.89
C PHE A 389 15.34 -28.88 23.78
N PRO A 390 14.67 -28.89 24.94
CA PRO A 390 14.67 -30.05 25.83
C PRO A 390 13.86 -31.20 25.22
N CYS A 391 14.28 -32.43 25.50
CA CYS A 391 13.53 -33.64 25.20
C CYS A 391 12.28 -33.73 26.10
N GLU A 392 11.20 -34.28 25.57
CA GLU A 392 9.92 -34.48 26.26
C GLU A 392 9.60 -35.97 26.48
N GLY A 393 10.50 -36.87 26.07
CA GLY A 393 10.36 -38.32 26.22
C GLY A 393 10.71 -38.83 27.62
N LEU A 394 10.50 -40.13 27.83
CA LEU A 394 10.88 -40.87 29.04
C LEU A 394 12.02 -41.85 28.73
N LEU A 395 12.98 -42.00 29.64
CA LEU A 395 14.02 -43.03 29.56
C LEU A 395 13.40 -44.44 29.80
N PRO A 396 14.10 -45.52 29.42
CA PRO A 396 13.64 -46.89 29.69
C PRO A 396 13.39 -47.20 31.17
N THR A 397 13.98 -46.41 32.08
CA THR A 397 13.77 -46.50 33.53
C THR A 397 12.45 -45.87 34.00
N GLY A 398 11.74 -45.17 33.13
CA GLY A 398 10.49 -44.45 33.44
C GLY A 398 10.67 -42.99 33.84
N ASP A 399 11.92 -42.53 34.00
CA ASP A 399 12.23 -41.14 34.37
C ASP A 399 12.16 -40.19 33.16
N ALA A 400 11.93 -38.90 33.42
CA ALA A 400 11.92 -37.87 32.38
C ALA A 400 13.30 -37.71 31.71
N CYS A 401 13.32 -37.64 30.38
CA CYS A 401 14.55 -37.48 29.61
C CYS A 401 15.04 -36.02 29.70
N CYS A 402 16.25 -35.84 30.23
CA CYS A 402 16.86 -34.52 30.42
C CYS A 402 17.70 -34.05 29.21
N ALA A 403 17.68 -34.79 28.10
CA ALA A 403 18.49 -34.48 26.93
C ALA A 403 18.08 -33.14 26.30
N VAL A 404 19.05 -32.43 25.73
CA VAL A 404 18.81 -31.20 24.95
C VAL A 404 19.22 -31.46 23.51
N LEU A 405 18.27 -31.32 22.59
CA LEU A 405 18.41 -31.68 21.19
C LEU A 405 18.84 -30.47 20.36
N ILE A 406 19.72 -30.74 19.40
CA ILE A 406 20.34 -29.72 18.54
C ILE A 406 20.29 -30.17 17.08
N GLY A 407 19.18 -29.86 16.40
CA GLY A 407 19.02 -30.12 14.97
C GLY A 407 18.77 -31.59 14.59
N THR A 408 18.24 -32.39 15.51
CA THR A 408 17.69 -33.74 15.26
C THR A 408 16.28 -33.81 15.84
N HIS A 409 15.38 -34.54 15.17
CA HIS A 409 14.00 -34.74 15.61
C HIS A 409 13.82 -36.01 16.45
N VAL A 410 14.78 -36.93 16.42
CA VAL A 410 14.76 -38.13 17.28
C VAL A 410 15.77 -37.94 18.39
N CYS A 411 15.32 -38.14 19.64
CA CYS A 411 16.19 -38.08 20.80
C CYS A 411 17.10 -39.31 20.86
N PRO A 412 18.44 -39.14 20.86
CA PRO A 412 19.35 -40.29 20.88
C PRO A 412 19.40 -40.99 22.25
N GLU A 413 18.92 -40.36 23.33
CA GLU A 413 18.90 -40.97 24.67
C GLU A 413 17.65 -41.81 24.94
N CYS A 414 16.47 -41.33 24.56
CA CYS A 414 15.20 -42.02 24.86
C CYS A 414 14.46 -42.53 23.61
N GLY A 415 14.97 -42.23 22.41
CA GLY A 415 14.31 -42.61 21.15
C GLY A 415 13.04 -41.81 20.83
N HIS A 416 12.65 -40.84 21.66
CA HIS A 416 11.44 -40.05 21.45
C HIS A 416 11.55 -39.18 20.19
N GLU A 417 10.55 -39.29 19.31
CA GLU A 417 10.48 -38.54 18.06
C GLU A 417 9.63 -37.27 18.24
N HIS A 418 10.29 -36.12 18.11
CA HIS A 418 9.69 -34.80 18.22
C HIS A 418 9.09 -34.35 16.90
N HIS A 419 7.77 -34.49 16.79
CA HIS A 419 7.00 -33.89 15.71
C HIS A 419 6.72 -32.42 16.03
N PHE A 420 7.52 -31.52 15.46
CA PHE A 420 7.11 -30.13 15.38
C PHE A 420 6.13 -30.01 14.23
N GLU A 421 4.84 -29.99 14.51
CA GLU A 421 3.89 -29.45 13.54
C GLU A 421 4.39 -28.06 13.15
N GLN A 422 4.74 -27.89 11.87
CA GLN A 422 4.73 -26.55 11.31
C GLN A 422 3.27 -26.12 11.40
N ALA A 423 2.96 -25.29 12.40
CA ALA A 423 1.66 -24.66 12.49
C ALA A 423 1.31 -24.12 11.09
N PRO A 424 0.18 -24.51 10.49
CA PRO A 424 -0.18 -24.05 9.16
C PRO A 424 -0.10 -22.53 9.13
N ASP A 425 0.53 -21.99 8.08
CA ASP A 425 0.65 -20.56 7.88
C ASP A 425 -0.74 -19.97 7.60
N HIS A 426 -1.35 -19.43 8.65
CA HIS A 426 -2.31 -18.31 8.70
C HIS A 426 -3.23 -18.18 7.48
N ALA A 427 -4.50 -18.55 7.65
CA ALA A 427 -5.54 -18.23 6.68
C ALA A 427 -5.48 -16.73 6.39
N SER A 428 -5.30 -16.26 5.16
CA SER A 428 -5.66 -14.87 4.77
C SER A 428 -6.82 -14.87 3.79
N PHE A 429 -7.37 -16.05 3.55
CA PHE A 429 -8.55 -16.34 2.76
C PHE A 429 -9.38 -17.33 3.57
N ILE A 430 -10.68 -17.09 3.53
CA ILE A 430 -11.70 -17.89 4.18
C ILE A 430 -12.62 -18.33 3.04
N PRO A 431 -12.66 -19.63 2.72
CA PRO A 431 -13.54 -20.11 1.66
C PRO A 431 -15.00 -19.84 1.98
N GLY A 432 -15.78 -19.52 0.95
CA GLY A 432 -17.24 -19.44 1.06
C GLY A 432 -17.86 -18.13 0.60
N GLU A 433 -19.09 -17.92 1.06
CA GLU A 433 -19.93 -16.80 0.67
C GLU A 433 -19.55 -15.52 1.42
N LEU A 434 -19.53 -14.40 0.68
CA LEU A 434 -19.36 -13.08 1.26
C LEU A 434 -20.70 -12.47 1.67
N GLU A 435 -20.75 -11.89 2.86
CA GLU A 435 -21.89 -11.15 3.39
C GLU A 435 -21.59 -9.66 3.42
N GLU A 436 -22.61 -8.85 3.18
CA GLU A 436 -22.47 -7.41 3.32
C GLU A 436 -22.36 -7.02 4.78
N LEU A 437 -21.31 -6.27 5.12
CA LEU A 437 -21.17 -5.69 6.44
C LEU A 437 -22.13 -4.49 6.55
N THR A 438 -23.07 -4.53 7.50
CA THR A 438 -24.01 -3.42 7.74
C THR A 438 -23.26 -2.13 8.10
N ALA A 439 -23.91 -0.97 7.97
CA ALA A 439 -23.29 0.31 8.35
C ALA A 439 -22.86 0.31 9.83
N GLU A 440 -23.69 -0.24 10.72
CA GLU A 440 -23.33 -0.43 12.14
C GLU A 440 -22.16 -1.41 12.29
N GLY A 441 -22.15 -2.51 11.53
CA GLY A 441 -21.06 -3.48 11.52
C GLY A 441 -19.74 -2.87 11.06
N GLN A 442 -19.77 -2.01 10.03
CA GLN A 442 -18.62 -1.26 9.54
C GLN A 442 -18.08 -0.29 10.59
N GLN A 443 -18.97 0.50 11.22
CA GLN A 443 -18.58 1.43 12.28
C GLN A 443 -18.02 0.71 13.51
N GLN A 444 -18.66 -0.38 13.95
CA GLN A 444 -18.21 -1.21 15.07
C GLN A 444 -16.83 -1.82 14.78
N HIS A 445 -16.63 -2.33 13.57
CA HIS A 445 -15.35 -2.89 13.14
C HIS A 445 -14.25 -1.80 13.10
N ALA A 446 -14.55 -0.63 12.54
CA ALA A 446 -13.63 0.51 12.53
C ALA A 446 -13.27 0.97 13.94
N TYR A 447 -14.26 1.04 14.85
CA TYR A 447 -14.06 1.40 16.24
C TYR A 447 -13.12 0.41 16.97
N ASP A 448 -13.43 -0.90 16.92
CA ASP A 448 -12.60 -1.94 17.57
C ASP A 448 -11.17 -1.92 17.01
N LEU A 449 -11.02 -1.80 15.70
CA LEU A 449 -9.70 -1.75 15.07
C LEU A 449 -8.93 -0.48 15.45
N ASN A 450 -9.56 0.69 15.45
CA ASN A 450 -8.92 1.94 15.83
C ASN A 450 -8.52 1.95 17.30
N GLU A 451 -9.35 1.37 18.18
CA GLU A 451 -9.00 1.18 19.58
C GLU A 451 -7.77 0.26 19.70
N ARG A 452 -7.76 -0.88 19.01
CA ARG A 452 -6.62 -1.80 18.98
C ARG A 452 -5.34 -1.14 18.44
N LYS A 453 -5.44 -0.39 17.34
CA LYS A 453 -4.31 0.39 16.75
C LYS A 453 -3.78 1.41 17.76
N ARG A 454 -4.66 2.16 18.42
CA ARG A 454 -4.33 3.14 19.49
C ARG A 454 -3.56 2.45 20.61
N TRP A 455 -4.13 1.39 21.18
CA TRP A 455 -3.51 0.62 22.26
C TRP A 455 -2.13 0.10 21.87
N TYR A 456 -1.97 -0.42 20.65
CA TYR A 456 -0.68 -0.90 20.18
C TYR A 456 0.37 0.22 20.05
N ALA A 457 -0.01 1.36 19.47
CA ALA A 457 0.87 2.53 19.35
C ALA A 457 1.27 3.11 20.72
N GLU A 458 0.34 3.13 21.67
CA GLU A 458 0.60 3.54 23.05
C GLU A 458 1.47 2.51 23.82
N PHE A 459 1.31 1.21 23.56
CA PHE A 459 2.23 0.18 24.09
C PHE A 459 3.65 0.35 23.53
N LEU A 460 3.79 0.71 22.25
CA LEU A 460 5.09 1.03 21.66
C LEU A 460 5.73 2.23 22.37
N GLY A 461 4.97 3.30 22.62
CA GLY A 461 5.48 4.47 23.35
C GLY A 461 5.80 4.18 24.81
N TYR A 462 4.98 3.39 25.49
CA TYR A 462 5.28 2.90 26.84
C TYR A 462 6.60 2.12 26.90
N CYS A 463 6.82 1.22 25.93
CA CYS A 463 8.05 0.44 25.84
C CYS A 463 9.26 1.33 25.54
N GLN A 464 9.11 2.27 24.60
CA GLN A 464 10.16 3.24 24.24
C GLN A 464 10.57 4.10 25.45
N ASN A 465 9.59 4.64 26.20
CA ASN A 465 9.85 5.46 27.39
C ASN A 465 10.59 4.71 28.50
N ARG A 466 10.56 3.37 28.49
CA ARG A 466 11.24 2.50 29.47
C ARG A 466 12.48 1.82 28.92
N GLY A 467 12.97 2.22 27.74
CA GLY A 467 14.13 1.61 27.10
C GLY A 467 13.93 0.13 26.73
N LYS A 468 12.68 -0.34 26.63
CA LYS A 468 12.36 -1.72 26.25
C LYS A 468 12.30 -1.85 24.73
N SER A 469 12.57 -3.07 24.24
CA SER A 469 12.44 -3.35 22.81
C SER A 469 10.98 -3.22 22.34
N PRO A 470 10.74 -2.82 21.08
CA PRO A 470 9.39 -2.78 20.50
C PRO A 470 8.67 -4.14 20.56
N GLY A 471 9.41 -5.25 20.65
CA GLY A 471 8.86 -6.59 20.83
C GLY A 471 8.09 -6.76 22.15
N ALA A 472 8.34 -5.96 23.17
CA ALA A 472 7.57 -6.00 24.42
C ALA A 472 6.12 -5.53 24.22
N ALA A 473 5.87 -4.58 23.31
CA ALA A 473 4.52 -4.11 22.98
C ALA A 473 3.66 -5.22 22.35
N TYR A 474 4.27 -6.12 21.57
CA TYR A 474 3.59 -7.29 21.00
C TYR A 474 2.98 -8.17 22.09
N TYR A 475 3.72 -8.46 23.16
CA TYR A 475 3.22 -9.32 24.23
C TYR A 475 2.15 -8.63 25.08
N LEU A 476 2.30 -7.32 25.34
CA LEU A 476 1.27 -6.53 26.03
C LEU A 476 -0.06 -6.56 25.27
N TYR A 477 -0.01 -6.44 23.94
CA TYR A 477 -1.18 -6.53 23.08
C TYR A 477 -1.78 -7.94 23.07
N LEU A 478 -0.96 -8.96 22.84
CA LEU A 478 -1.40 -10.36 22.81
C LEU A 478 -2.09 -10.75 24.11
N GLU A 479 -1.56 -10.30 25.24
CA GLU A 479 -2.16 -10.58 26.54
C GLU A 479 -3.50 -9.85 26.73
N LYS A 480 -3.62 -8.60 26.25
CA LYS A 480 -4.84 -7.79 26.40
C LYS A 480 -5.97 -8.31 25.52
N PHE A 481 -5.71 -8.45 24.23
CA PHE A 481 -6.73 -8.71 23.23
C PHE A 481 -6.88 -10.21 22.90
N LYS A 482 -6.02 -11.07 23.47
CA LYS A 482 -5.95 -12.51 23.19
C LYS A 482 -5.69 -12.86 21.73
N GLU A 483 -5.35 -11.86 20.94
CA GLU A 483 -5.04 -11.94 19.52
C GLU A 483 -3.70 -11.30 19.27
N LYS A 484 -2.99 -11.78 18.25
CA LYS A 484 -1.73 -11.18 17.84
C LYS A 484 -2.03 -9.82 17.18
N PRO A 485 -1.19 -8.79 17.38
CA PRO A 485 -1.32 -7.56 16.60
C PRO A 485 -0.85 -7.84 15.16
N PRO A 486 -1.51 -7.27 14.14
CA PRO A 486 -1.04 -7.35 12.77
C PRO A 486 0.43 -6.96 12.66
N TYR A 487 1.21 -7.73 11.90
CA TYR A 487 2.66 -7.54 11.83
C TYR A 487 3.05 -6.12 11.40
N ALA A 488 2.30 -5.54 10.45
CA ALA A 488 2.49 -4.19 9.92
C ALA A 488 2.48 -3.12 11.03
N TRP A 489 1.79 -3.36 12.15
CA TRP A 489 1.66 -2.36 13.21
C TRP A 489 2.96 -2.13 13.99
N ARG A 490 3.95 -3.02 13.90
CA ARG A 490 5.28 -2.85 14.54
C ARG A 490 6.00 -1.57 14.12
N GLU A 491 5.67 -1.06 12.95
CA GLU A 491 6.24 0.17 12.39
C GLU A 491 5.44 1.42 12.75
N PHE A 492 4.34 1.27 13.51
CA PHE A 492 3.58 2.41 13.99
C PHE A 492 4.47 3.35 14.77
N ASN A 493 4.19 4.64 14.61
CA ASN A 493 4.82 5.64 15.44
C ASN A 493 4.39 5.43 16.90
N PRO A 494 5.37 5.30 17.82
CA PRO A 494 5.06 5.24 19.24
C PRO A 494 4.27 6.48 19.66
N LYS A 495 3.17 6.27 20.38
CA LYS A 495 2.35 7.35 20.96
C LYS A 495 2.54 7.41 22.47
N ALA A 496 2.43 8.61 23.05
CA ALA A 496 2.44 8.75 24.49
C ALA A 496 1.30 7.91 25.11
N PRO A 497 1.58 7.04 26.10
CA PRO A 497 0.56 6.17 26.66
C PRO A 497 -0.45 6.97 27.49
N SER A 498 -1.73 6.70 27.27
CA SER A 498 -2.85 7.24 28.06
C SER A 498 -2.84 6.71 29.49
N SER A 499 -3.61 7.35 30.37
CA SER A 499 -3.81 6.91 31.77
C SER A 499 -4.29 5.46 31.84
N GLU A 500 -5.17 5.07 30.93
CA GLU A 500 -5.71 3.73 30.79
C GLU A 500 -4.63 2.69 30.45
N VAL A 501 -3.81 2.96 29.43
CA VAL A 501 -2.69 2.08 29.04
C VAL A 501 -1.65 1.98 30.15
N LEU A 502 -1.36 3.09 30.81
CA LEU A 502 -0.45 3.11 31.96
C LEU A 502 -0.98 2.26 33.12
N ALA A 503 -2.27 2.34 33.44
CA ALA A 503 -2.90 1.54 34.47
C ALA A 503 -2.83 0.03 34.14
N TYR A 504 -3.13 -0.34 32.89
CA TYR A 504 -3.01 -1.72 32.41
C TYR A 504 -1.57 -2.24 32.54
N CYS A 505 -0.59 -1.51 32.00
CA CYS A 505 0.82 -1.90 32.08
C CYS A 505 1.33 -2.01 33.52
N LYS A 506 0.89 -1.11 34.42
CA LYS A 506 1.22 -1.15 35.85
C LYS A 506 0.66 -2.41 36.51
N SER A 507 -0.60 -2.74 36.24
CA SER A 507 -1.23 -3.97 36.74
C SER A 507 -0.45 -5.22 36.32
N ARG A 508 -0.02 -5.29 35.05
CA ARG A 508 0.76 -6.42 34.52
C ARG A 508 2.16 -6.53 35.15
N ALA A 509 2.83 -5.40 35.38
CA ALA A 509 4.12 -5.39 36.07
C ALA A 509 3.99 -5.91 37.52
N ILE A 510 2.92 -5.53 38.23
CA ILE A 510 2.63 -6.02 39.59
C ILE A 510 2.35 -7.53 39.57
N ALA A 511 1.52 -8.00 38.62
CA ALA A 511 1.20 -9.42 38.48
C ALA A 511 2.47 -10.26 38.20
N TYR A 512 3.35 -9.77 37.33
CA TYR A 512 4.64 -10.41 37.04
C TYR A 512 5.54 -10.49 38.28
N ALA A 513 5.68 -9.40 39.04
CA ALA A 513 6.49 -9.37 40.26
C ALA A 513 5.99 -10.35 41.33
N LYS A 514 4.67 -10.41 41.55
CA LYS A 514 4.04 -11.39 42.47
C LYS A 514 4.24 -12.84 41.98
N GLY A 515 4.15 -13.07 40.67
CA GLY A 515 4.42 -14.38 40.07
C GLY A 515 5.87 -14.85 40.26
N MET A 516 6.83 -13.94 40.14
CA MET A 516 8.26 -14.23 40.39
C MET A 516 8.54 -14.56 41.85
N GLN A 517 7.97 -13.80 42.80
CA GLN A 517 8.09 -14.11 44.23
C GLN A 517 7.53 -15.49 44.58
N LYS A 518 6.37 -15.86 44.01
CA LYS A 518 5.75 -17.18 44.23
C LYS A 518 6.55 -18.35 43.60
N ARG A 519 7.30 -18.09 42.52
CA ARG A 519 8.21 -19.08 41.92
C ARG A 519 9.47 -19.25 42.75
N GLN A 520 10.04 -18.17 43.25
CA GLN A 520 11.20 -18.22 44.14
C GLN A 520 10.87 -18.92 45.47
N SER A 521 9.69 -18.68 46.04
CA SER A 521 9.22 -19.35 47.26
C SER A 521 8.80 -20.81 47.09
N ARG A 522 8.76 -21.32 45.84
CA ARG A 522 8.50 -22.74 45.53
C ARG A 522 9.77 -23.49 45.14
N ALA A 523 10.84 -22.77 44.82
CA ALA A 523 12.14 -23.31 44.45
C ALA A 523 13.12 -23.32 45.64
N ALA A 524 12.87 -22.50 46.66
CA ALA A 524 13.37 -22.66 48.02
C ALA A 524 12.42 -23.55 48.82
#